data_AF-A0A2G2Z6H6-F1
#
_entry.id   AF-A0A2G2Z6H6-F1
#
_cell.length_a   1.000
_cell.length_b   1.000
_cell.length_c   1.000
_cell.angle_alpha   90.00
_cell.angle_beta   90.00
_cell.angle_gamma   90.00
#
_symmetry.space_group_name_H-M   'P 1'
#
loop_
_entity.id
_entity.type
_entity.pdbx_description
1 polymer ?
#
loop_
_entity_poly.entity_id
_entity_poly.type
_entity_poly.pdbx_seq_one_letter_code
_entity_poly.pdbx_strand_id
1 'polypeptide(L)'
;MRSHPLVSSTSNLLNEDKFYKVSLVRRLHEDNLNSITDLALLGAGDLLIVQLWIRSCERVIDKGIKSLFHADRKICKTLSVLDVCYMPKITNAAIFTITSAAKALTDLSRGFCDEVTDAAVQMLMDRPNHNSSQL
;
A
#
# COMPACT_ATOMS: atom_id res chain seq x y z
N MET A 1 26.59 15.95 24.57
CA MET A 1 25.22 15.63 24.15
C MET A 1 24.82 16.62 23.07
N ARG A 2 24.84 16.20 21.81
CA ARG A 2 24.48 17.05 20.67
C ARG A 2 22.98 16.92 20.43
N SER A 3 22.24 17.97 20.74
CA SER A 3 20.83 18.11 20.37
C SER A 3 20.77 18.43 18.87
N HIS A 4 20.24 17.52 18.06
CA HIS A 4 19.93 17.80 16.67
C HIS A 4 18.61 18.58 16.59
N PRO A 5 18.55 19.73 15.90
CA PRO A 5 17.31 20.45 15.69
C PRO A 5 16.49 19.76 14.59
N LEU A 6 15.23 19.45 14.90
CA LEU A 6 14.23 19.07 13.90
C LEU A 6 13.82 20.33 13.14
N VAL A 7 14.35 20.51 11.94
CA VAL A 7 13.80 21.43 10.94
C VAL A 7 13.51 20.62 9.68
N SER A 8 12.25 20.68 9.23
CA SER A 8 11.84 20.94 7.84
C SER A 8 10.35 20.58 7.72
N SER A 9 9.44 21.54 7.85
CA SER A 9 8.98 22.44 6.77
C SER A 9 8.32 21.71 5.60
N THR A 10 6.99 21.84 5.60
CA THR A 10 6.10 22.26 4.50
C THR A 10 6.19 21.55 3.14
N SER A 11 5.04 21.01 2.73
CA SER A 11 4.44 21.10 1.38
C SER A 11 5.39 21.02 0.19
N ASN A 12 5.33 19.92 -0.57
CA ASN A 12 5.36 19.86 -2.04
C ASN A 12 5.65 18.42 -2.50
N LEU A 13 4.60 17.66 -2.84
CA LEU A 13 4.69 16.55 -3.81
C LEU A 13 3.41 16.45 -4.65
N LEU A 14 2.78 17.60 -4.93
CA LEU A 14 1.89 17.76 -6.08
C LEU A 14 2.69 18.53 -7.12
N ASN A 15 3.41 17.80 -7.97
CA ASN A 15 3.73 18.17 -9.36
C ASN A 15 4.80 17.21 -9.88
N GLU A 16 4.37 16.15 -10.55
CA GLU A 16 5.02 15.63 -11.75
C GLU A 16 3.89 15.08 -12.64
N ASP A 17 3.03 15.99 -13.10
CA ASP A 17 2.04 15.70 -14.14
C ASP A 17 2.72 15.74 -15.51
N LYS A 18 3.03 14.55 -16.05
CA LYS A 18 2.91 14.32 -17.49
C LYS A 18 1.87 13.24 -17.73
N PHE A 19 0.75 13.71 -18.27
CA PHE A 19 -0.50 13.03 -18.52
C PHE A 19 -0.33 11.75 -19.36
N TYR A 20 -0.38 10.58 -18.73
CA TYR A 20 -0.66 9.31 -19.42
C TYR A 20 -1.75 8.57 -18.64
N LYS A 21 -3.00 8.64 -19.11
CA LYS A 21 -4.18 7.95 -18.55
C LYS A 21 -4.20 7.96 -16.99
N VAL A 22 -4.05 9.16 -16.44
CA VAL A 22 -4.14 9.59 -15.03
C VAL A 22 -3.91 8.48 -13.99
N SER A 23 -2.66 8.02 -13.88
CA SER A 23 -2.22 7.21 -12.75
C SER A 23 -2.26 8.05 -11.48
N LEU A 24 -2.99 7.63 -10.45
CA LEU A 24 -3.07 8.34 -9.18
C LEU A 24 -2.04 7.80 -8.17
N VAL A 25 -1.20 8.71 -7.68
CA VAL A 25 -0.27 8.52 -6.57
C VAL A 25 -0.95 9.05 -5.32
N ARG A 26 -1.11 8.22 -4.28
CA ARG A 26 -1.70 8.66 -3.00
C ARG A 26 -0.82 8.29 -1.82
N ARG A 27 -0.48 9.28 -0.99
CA ARG A 27 0.33 9.11 0.23
C ARG A 27 -0.53 9.40 1.45
N LEU A 28 -0.55 8.45 2.38
CA LEU A 28 -1.35 8.46 3.59
C LEU A 28 -0.45 8.18 4.78
N HIS A 29 -0.59 9.02 5.79
CA HIS A 29 0.09 8.94 7.08
C HIS A 29 -0.94 8.66 8.17
N GLU A 30 -0.48 8.41 9.40
CA GLU A 30 -1.33 8.08 10.55
C GLU A 30 -2.56 8.97 10.67
N ASP A 31 -2.37 10.30 10.71
CA ASP A 31 -3.46 11.27 10.88
C ASP A 31 -4.47 11.28 9.71
N ASN A 32 -4.05 10.78 8.54
CA ASN A 32 -4.91 10.69 7.35
C ASN A 32 -5.83 9.46 7.38
N LEU A 33 -5.51 8.45 8.18
CA LEU A 33 -6.24 7.18 8.26
C LEU A 33 -6.57 6.85 9.71
N ASN A 34 -7.79 7.19 10.11
CA ASN A 34 -8.25 7.00 11.47
C ASN A 34 -8.99 5.67 11.64
N SER A 35 -9.29 4.96 10.55
CA SER A 35 -10.11 3.74 10.62
C SER A 35 -9.92 2.80 9.42
N ILE A 36 -10.30 1.54 9.61
CA ILE A 36 -10.60 0.55 8.55
C ILE A 36 -11.53 1.15 7.48
N THR A 37 -12.45 2.03 7.88
CA THR A 37 -13.42 2.68 6.97
C THR A 37 -12.73 3.48 5.88
N ASP A 38 -11.60 4.13 6.17
CA ASP A 38 -10.94 5.01 5.22
C ASP A 38 -10.27 4.22 4.08
N LEU A 39 -9.70 3.06 4.40
CA LEU A 39 -9.17 2.11 3.41
C LEU A 39 -10.28 1.45 2.59
N ALA A 40 -11.44 1.19 3.19
CA ALA A 40 -12.60 0.69 2.45
C ALA A 40 -13.09 1.70 1.41
N LEU A 41 -13.15 2.99 1.77
CA LEU A 41 -13.55 4.07 0.85
C LEU A 41 -12.56 4.21 -0.30
N LEU A 42 -11.27 4.11 -0.02
CA LEU A 42 -10.21 4.07 -1.04
C LEU A 42 -10.38 2.91 -2.02
N GLY A 43 -10.63 1.71 -1.50
CA GLY A 43 -10.80 0.50 -2.31
C GLY A 43 -12.11 0.47 -3.09
N ALA A 44 -13.16 1.14 -2.59
CA ALA A 44 -14.47 1.20 -3.21
C ALA A 44 -14.54 2.20 -4.38
N GLY A 45 -13.69 3.22 -4.37
CA GLY A 45 -13.69 4.29 -5.37
C GLY A 45 -13.32 3.83 -6.79
N ASP A 46 -13.72 4.62 -7.77
CA ASP A 46 -13.41 4.41 -9.19
C ASP A 46 -12.04 4.94 -9.62
N LEU A 47 -11.22 5.33 -8.65
CA LEU A 47 -9.90 5.91 -8.84
C LEU A 47 -8.92 4.87 -9.39
N LEU A 48 -8.10 5.29 -10.36
CA LEU A 48 -7.00 4.49 -10.89
C LEU A 48 -5.76 4.65 -10.00
N ILE A 49 -5.86 4.13 -8.77
CA ILE A 49 -4.73 4.17 -7.83
C ILE A 49 -3.69 3.17 -8.32
N VAL A 50 -2.53 3.70 -8.71
CA VAL A 50 -1.40 2.92 -9.24
C VAL A 50 -0.30 2.81 -8.19
N GLN A 51 -0.15 3.83 -7.34
CA GLN A 51 0.84 3.85 -6.28
C GLN A 51 0.20 4.36 -4.99
N LEU A 52 0.36 3.61 -3.90
CA LEU A 52 -0.23 3.91 -2.61
C LEU A 52 0.81 3.73 -1.50
N TRP A 53 0.97 4.76 -0.66
CA TRP A 53 1.78 4.67 0.55
C TRP A 53 0.85 4.82 1.75
N ILE A 54 0.81 3.81 2.61
CA ILE A 54 0.10 3.80 3.90
C ILE A 54 1.17 3.55 4.96
N ARG A 55 1.71 4.63 5.53
CA ARG A 55 2.84 4.54 6.48
C ARG A 55 2.46 5.03 7.85
N SER A 56 3.05 4.39 8.87
CA SER A 56 2.90 4.79 10.27
C SER A 56 1.45 4.72 10.78
N CYS A 57 0.58 3.95 10.13
CA CYS A 57 -0.83 3.87 10.52
C CYS A 57 -1.04 2.82 11.62
N GLU A 58 -0.84 3.19 12.89
CA GLU A 58 -0.90 2.26 14.05
C GLU A 58 -2.26 1.62 14.29
N ARG A 59 -3.33 2.21 13.76
CA ARG A 59 -4.71 1.74 13.92
C ARG A 59 -5.14 0.79 12.81
N VAL A 60 -4.37 0.70 11.72
CA VAL A 60 -4.68 -0.20 10.61
C VAL A 60 -4.17 -1.59 10.95
N ILE A 61 -5.09 -2.55 10.85
CA ILE A 61 -4.85 -3.99 11.04
C ILE A 61 -5.13 -4.75 9.74
N ASP A 62 -4.91 -6.06 9.71
CA ASP A 62 -5.17 -6.92 8.55
C ASP A 62 -6.55 -6.73 7.93
N LYS A 63 -7.60 -6.54 8.76
CA LYS A 63 -8.95 -6.25 8.28
C LYS A 63 -9.04 -4.93 7.49
N GLY A 64 -8.26 -3.93 7.87
CA GLY A 64 -8.11 -2.67 7.15
C GLY A 64 -7.49 -2.87 5.77
N ILE A 65 -6.38 -3.62 5.70
CA ILE A 65 -5.75 -4.00 4.42
C ILE A 65 -6.72 -4.79 3.55
N LYS A 66 -7.44 -5.77 4.11
CA LYS A 66 -8.45 -6.52 3.38
C LYS A 66 -9.58 -5.64 2.83
N SER A 67 -9.98 -4.61 3.57
CA SER A 67 -11.04 -3.69 3.11
C SER A 67 -10.62 -2.85 1.89
N LEU A 68 -9.32 -2.63 1.69
CA LEU A 68 -8.78 -1.98 0.49
C LEU A 68 -9.02 -2.82 -0.78
N PHE A 69 -9.06 -4.15 -0.64
CA PHE A 69 -9.15 -5.10 -1.74
C PHE A 69 -10.46 -5.88 -1.68
N HIS A 70 -11.56 -5.27 -2.13
CA HIS A 70 -12.86 -5.95 -2.24
C HIS A 70 -13.21 -6.23 -3.71
N ALA A 71 -13.88 -7.36 -3.99
CA ALA A 71 -14.62 -7.69 -5.23
C ALA A 71 -14.15 -7.01 -6.55
N ASP A 72 -13.08 -7.53 -7.17
CA ASP A 72 -12.66 -7.19 -8.55
C ASP A 72 -12.55 -5.68 -8.88
N ARG A 73 -12.42 -4.85 -7.84
CA ARG A 73 -12.32 -3.38 -7.92
C ARG A 73 -11.10 -2.96 -8.73
N LYS A 74 -11.15 -1.75 -9.28
CA LYS A 74 -10.08 -1.20 -10.10
C LYS A 74 -8.72 -1.26 -9.42
N ILE A 75 -8.66 -0.93 -8.11
CA ILE A 75 -7.39 -0.96 -7.36
C ILE A 75 -6.72 -2.34 -7.39
N CYS A 76 -7.47 -3.45 -7.40
CA CYS A 76 -6.92 -4.80 -7.52
C CYS A 76 -6.19 -5.02 -8.86
N LYS A 77 -6.58 -4.29 -9.91
CA LYS A 77 -6.05 -4.39 -11.28
C LYS A 77 -5.05 -3.26 -11.61
N THR A 78 -5.01 -2.19 -10.83
CA THR A 78 -4.18 -1.00 -11.13
C THR A 78 -3.04 -0.78 -10.15
N LEU A 79 -3.17 -1.21 -8.89
CA LEU A 79 -2.15 -0.96 -7.88
C LEU A 79 -0.87 -1.73 -8.20
N SER A 80 0.18 -0.99 -8.56
CA SER A 80 1.50 -1.51 -8.93
C SER A 80 2.53 -1.33 -7.82
N VAL A 81 2.44 -0.24 -7.05
CA VAL A 81 3.36 0.06 -5.95
C VAL A 81 2.55 0.23 -4.67
N LEU A 82 2.89 -0.53 -3.64
CA LEU A 82 2.31 -0.41 -2.31
C LEU A 82 3.41 -0.32 -1.25
N ASP A 83 3.28 0.64 -0.35
CA ASP A 83 4.13 0.77 0.83
C ASP A 83 3.28 0.70 2.09
N VAL A 84 3.61 -0.25 2.97
CA VAL A 84 2.93 -0.51 4.25
C VAL A 84 3.91 -0.48 5.42
N CYS A 85 4.97 0.33 5.33
CA CYS A 85 5.99 0.40 6.39
C CYS A 85 5.47 1.05 7.68
N TYR A 86 6.06 0.67 8.81
CA TYR A 86 5.72 1.17 10.15
C TYR A 86 4.26 0.89 10.54
N MET A 87 3.78 -0.31 10.23
CA MET A 87 2.43 -0.76 10.57
C MET A 87 2.52 -1.91 11.57
N PRO A 88 2.54 -1.64 12.89
CA PRO A 88 2.87 -2.65 13.90
C PRO A 88 1.82 -3.75 14.05
N LYS A 89 0.58 -3.53 13.58
CA LYS A 89 -0.56 -4.44 13.78
C LYS A 89 -0.98 -5.21 12.52
N ILE A 90 -0.22 -5.11 11.43
CA ILE A 90 -0.42 -5.98 10.26
C ILE A 90 0.46 -7.21 10.40
N THR A 91 -0.04 -8.35 9.94
CA THR A 91 0.63 -9.64 10.02
C THR A 91 0.88 -10.21 8.62
N ASN A 92 1.46 -11.42 8.54
CA ASN A 92 1.55 -12.18 7.28
C ASN A 92 0.19 -12.29 6.55
N ALA A 93 -0.95 -12.25 7.26
CA ALA A 93 -2.27 -12.33 6.65
C ALA A 93 -2.63 -11.08 5.81
N ALA A 94 -2.15 -9.89 6.20
CA ALA A 94 -2.24 -8.70 5.35
C ALA A 94 -1.44 -8.87 4.06
N ILE A 95 -0.21 -9.38 4.16
CA ILE A 95 0.65 -9.61 2.99
C ILE A 95 0.03 -10.65 2.06
N PHE A 96 -0.47 -11.76 2.59
CA PHE A 96 -1.22 -12.75 1.81
C PHE A 96 -2.41 -12.11 1.08
N THR A 97 -3.14 -11.22 1.73
CA THR A 97 -4.27 -10.52 1.13
C THR A 97 -3.82 -9.62 -0.03
N ILE A 98 -2.76 -8.84 0.19
CA ILE A 98 -2.15 -7.97 -0.83
C ILE A 98 -1.70 -8.80 -2.04
N THR A 99 -0.92 -9.87 -1.83
CA THR A 99 -0.38 -10.70 -2.93
C THR A 99 -1.47 -11.44 -3.69
N SER A 100 -2.52 -11.88 -2.99
CA SER A 100 -3.65 -12.57 -3.59
C SER A 100 -4.52 -11.62 -4.43
N ALA A 101 -4.71 -10.37 -3.99
CA ALA A 101 -5.67 -9.47 -4.60
C ALA A 101 -5.06 -8.48 -5.61
N ALA A 102 -3.89 -7.90 -5.34
CA ALA A 102 -3.28 -6.87 -6.17
C ALA A 102 -2.55 -7.50 -7.36
N LYS A 103 -3.28 -7.70 -8.47
CA LYS A 103 -2.81 -8.42 -9.65
C LYS A 103 -1.69 -7.71 -10.41
N ALA A 104 -1.70 -6.38 -10.41
CA ALA A 104 -0.69 -5.56 -11.08
C ALA A 104 0.51 -5.19 -10.18
N LEU A 105 0.55 -5.66 -8.93
CA LEU A 105 1.59 -5.27 -7.97
C LEU A 105 2.97 -5.72 -8.45
N THR A 106 3.89 -4.78 -8.61
CA THR A 106 5.30 -4.98 -8.96
C THR A 106 6.22 -4.71 -7.78
N ASP A 107 5.82 -3.78 -6.91
CA ASP A 107 6.65 -3.30 -5.80
C ASP A 107 5.84 -3.29 -4.50
N LEU A 108 6.33 -4.02 -3.50
CA LEU A 108 5.79 -4.01 -2.14
C LEU A 108 6.91 -3.63 -1.17
N SER A 109 6.78 -2.46 -0.55
CA SER A 109 7.64 -2.06 0.56
C SER A 109 6.99 -2.44 1.89
N ARG A 110 7.66 -3.30 2.63
CA ARG A 110 7.30 -3.71 4.00
C ARG A 110 8.55 -3.61 4.87
N GLY A 111 8.50 -2.73 5.87
CA GLY A 111 9.60 -2.50 6.79
C GLY A 111 9.07 -2.00 8.12
N PHE A 112 9.69 -2.42 9.22
CA PHE A 112 9.25 -2.08 10.58
C PHE A 112 7.77 -2.45 10.84
N CYS A 113 7.36 -3.63 10.39
CA CYS A 113 6.10 -4.25 10.77
C CYS A 113 6.43 -5.52 11.56
N ASP A 114 6.26 -5.44 12.88
CA ASP A 114 6.82 -6.41 13.84
C ASP A 114 6.23 -7.82 13.68
N GLU A 115 4.95 -7.90 13.33
CA GLU A 115 4.20 -9.17 13.20
C GLU A 115 4.25 -9.78 11.80
N VAL A 116 4.98 -9.15 10.87
CA VAL A 116 5.25 -9.73 9.55
C VAL A 116 6.59 -10.46 9.63
N THR A 117 6.72 -11.60 8.97
CA THR A 117 7.90 -12.47 9.09
C THR A 117 8.38 -12.88 7.70
N ASP A 118 9.47 -13.64 7.63
CA ASP A 118 10.01 -14.15 6.37
C ASP A 118 9.04 -15.09 5.65
N ALA A 119 8.07 -15.68 6.35
CA ALA A 119 6.98 -16.42 5.72
C ALA A 119 6.16 -15.56 4.74
N ALA A 120 6.02 -14.25 5.01
CA ALA A 120 5.37 -13.34 4.07
C ALA A 120 6.22 -13.08 2.81
N VAL A 121 7.54 -13.18 2.91
CA VAL A 121 8.44 -13.09 1.75
C VAL A 121 8.25 -14.31 0.86
N GLN A 122 8.09 -15.51 1.44
CA GLN A 122 7.75 -16.70 0.67
C GLN A 122 6.44 -16.55 -0.11
N MET A 123 5.40 -15.95 0.50
CA MET A 123 4.13 -15.68 -0.18
C MET A 123 4.27 -14.73 -1.39
N LEU A 124 5.28 -13.84 -1.39
CA LEU A 124 5.58 -12.98 -2.54
C LEU A 124 6.27 -13.76 -3.66
N MET A 125 7.15 -14.70 -3.31
CA MET A 125 7.88 -15.54 -4.26
C MET A 125 6.98 -16.60 -4.92
N ASP A 126 6.02 -17.13 -4.17
CA ASP A 126 5.07 -18.15 -4.66
C ASP A 126 3.93 -17.55 -5.49
N ARG A 127 3.89 -16.22 -5.64
CA ARG A 127 2.84 -15.55 -6.39
C ARG A 127 2.92 -15.96 -7.86
N PRO A 128 1.83 -16.49 -8.45
CA PRO A 128 1.83 -16.84 -9.87
C PRO A 128 2.07 -15.57 -10.69
N ASN A 129 3.22 -15.56 -11.39
CA ASN A 129 3.61 -14.51 -12.31
C ASN A 129 2.58 -14.45 -13.46
N HIS A 130 1.69 -13.46 -13.43
CA HIS A 130 0.75 -13.20 -14.52
C HIS A 130 1.40 -12.53 -15.74
N ASN A 131 2.74 -12.44 -15.80
CA ASN A 131 3.50 -11.70 -16.81
C ASN A 131 4.30 -12.57 -17.79
N SER A 132 4.09 -13.89 -17.85
CA SER A 132 4.82 -14.79 -18.76
C SER A 132 3.99 -15.28 -19.96
N SER A 133 3.15 -14.45 -20.58
CA SER A 133 2.47 -14.81 -21.85
C SER A 133 2.02 -13.60 -22.68
N GLN A 134 2.93 -12.71 -23.07
CA GLN A 134 2.79 -11.89 -24.29
C GLN A 134 4.18 -11.65 -24.90
N LEU A 135 4.74 -12.70 -25.51
CA LEU A 135 5.71 -12.62 -26.60
C LEU A 135 5.31 -13.67 -27.64
#